data_AF-A0A6N4T976-F1
#
_entry.id   AF-A0A6N4T976-F1
#
_cell.length_a   1.000
_cell.length_b   1.000
_cell.length_c   1.000
_cell.angle_alpha   90.00
_cell.angle_beta   90.00
_cell.angle_gamma   90.00
#
_symmetry.space_group_name_H-M   'P 1'
#
loop_
_entity.id
_entity.type
_entity.pdbx_description
1 polymer ?
#
loop_
_entity_poly.entity_id
_entity_poly.type
_entity_poly.pdbx_seq_one_letter_code
_entity_poly.pdbx_strand_id
1 'polypeptide(L)'
;MADLANGVNAWIYLNEDEPPGTNYNSANSCFQTLINNKTYNSANFLGIAFFAVTPAVNGDTIEIGSSTHEGGLSNQDYLNSVLHDARQVNPGIKFLATMVYSGANTLAAIFSNPGDPQTQATQFANNLVSYLQGNGMNGLDIDWEGDVSDDMTQDQFKILFSTIRQVFDEQPVKYFLSFTPAWLTDSIDYPTVNSAFDFVSPQFYDGTRLFKFLDAGISPSVIGYGAQFEPGNSAPNASAQQVWNVVSAGFNSGDKQYNYQDIFMWRLNSGNFQFEQAQFMILDQLANPPAGNAFDDTAIIAAAGNPNITQVTVRSGDVLNAIQSVNTGTGPYNIGTQNKETGIFTTLQHGGNSGTSQVANIPYNDPIVSVSGYTGTWFGWQCVLQLTLTGKSGTTYGPYGSMAHASSSKAFSQAAPSGQSVVAFKGSTVTVPLADGSQTAIIASLNAVFA
;
A
#
# COMPACT_ATOMS: atom_id res chain seq x y z
N MET A 1 7.56 -6.69 20.24
CA MET A 1 6.70 -6.28 19.11
C MET A 1 7.50 -5.36 18.21
N ALA A 2 7.29 -5.45 16.90
CA ALA A 2 7.83 -4.47 15.97
C ALA A 2 7.04 -3.17 16.16
N ASP A 3 7.71 -2.04 16.34
CA ASP A 3 7.04 -0.73 16.37
C ASP A 3 6.64 -0.40 14.92
N LEU A 4 5.45 -0.88 14.54
CA LEU A 4 4.92 -0.80 13.19
C LEU A 4 3.68 0.07 13.13
N ALA A 5 3.36 0.90 14.12
CA ALA A 5 2.11 1.65 14.11
C ALA A 5 1.83 2.29 12.73
N ASN A 6 0.79 1.81 12.05
CA ASN A 6 0.42 2.15 10.66
C ASN A 6 1.40 1.72 9.55
N GLY A 7 2.15 0.64 9.76
CA GLY A 7 3.04 0.06 8.77
C GLY A 7 2.22 -0.42 7.58
N VAL A 8 2.59 0.05 6.38
CA VAL A 8 1.84 -0.22 5.16
C VAL A 8 2.51 -1.39 4.44
N ASN A 9 1.78 -2.49 4.31
CA ASN A 9 2.25 -3.78 3.82
C ASN A 9 1.36 -4.26 2.70
N ALA A 10 1.88 -5.12 1.82
CA ALA A 10 1.07 -5.73 0.78
C ALA A 10 1.55 -7.13 0.42
N TRP A 11 0.66 -7.89 -0.20
CA TRP A 11 0.99 -9.14 -0.85
C TRP A 11 1.30 -8.96 -2.34
N ILE A 12 2.07 -9.90 -2.89
CA ILE A 12 2.25 -10.10 -4.33
C ILE A 12 2.14 -11.59 -4.66
N TYR A 13 1.36 -11.95 -5.69
CA TYR A 13 1.15 -13.35 -6.07
C TYR A 13 1.89 -13.68 -7.36
N LEU A 14 2.96 -14.47 -7.26
CA LEU A 14 3.90 -14.61 -8.37
C LEU A 14 3.34 -15.35 -9.58
N ASN A 15 2.24 -16.09 -9.44
CA ASN A 15 1.57 -16.80 -10.55
C ASN A 15 0.85 -15.88 -11.53
N GLU A 16 0.66 -14.59 -11.21
CA GLU A 16 -0.10 -13.67 -12.05
C GLU A 16 0.81 -12.73 -12.83
N ASP A 17 0.76 -12.90 -14.15
CA ASP A 17 1.40 -12.03 -15.13
C ASP A 17 0.36 -11.09 -15.73
N GLU A 18 0.42 -9.83 -15.29
CA GLU A 18 -0.49 -8.80 -15.75
C GLU A 18 0.26 -7.67 -16.46
N PRO A 19 -0.19 -7.21 -17.63
CA PRO A 19 -1.25 -7.77 -18.49
C PRO A 19 -1.03 -9.23 -18.94
N PRO A 20 -2.08 -9.96 -19.36
CA PRO A 20 -1.91 -11.29 -19.93
C PRO A 20 -1.01 -11.23 -21.17
N GLY A 21 -0.11 -12.20 -21.31
CA GLY A 21 0.89 -12.19 -22.38
C GLY A 21 2.14 -11.36 -22.04
N THR A 22 2.37 -11.12 -20.75
CA THR A 22 3.60 -10.49 -20.25
C THR A 22 4.34 -11.43 -19.30
N ASN A 23 5.54 -11.02 -18.90
CA ASN A 23 6.28 -11.62 -17.80
C ASN A 23 7.00 -10.52 -17.00
N TYR A 24 7.79 -10.92 -16.00
CA TYR A 24 8.55 -10.01 -15.15
C TYR A 24 9.37 -8.96 -15.93
N ASN A 25 9.95 -9.35 -17.08
CA ASN A 25 10.84 -8.51 -17.87
C ASN A 25 10.13 -7.66 -18.94
N SER A 26 8.84 -7.89 -19.18
CA SER A 26 8.07 -7.08 -20.12
C SER A 26 7.94 -5.65 -19.60
N ALA A 27 8.32 -4.66 -20.40
CA ALA A 27 8.35 -3.25 -19.98
C ALA A 27 6.99 -2.70 -19.49
N ASN A 28 5.88 -3.32 -19.89
CA ASN A 28 4.53 -2.97 -19.52
C ASN A 28 3.90 -3.90 -18.47
N SER A 29 4.67 -4.78 -17.83
CA SER A 29 4.15 -5.67 -16.78
C SER A 29 3.87 -4.92 -15.47
N CYS A 30 3.01 -5.51 -14.66
CA CYS A 30 2.71 -5.07 -13.30
C CYS A 30 3.98 -5.02 -12.43
N PHE A 31 4.94 -5.93 -12.65
CA PHE A 31 6.24 -5.96 -11.97
C PHE A 31 7.12 -4.77 -12.36
N GLN A 32 7.26 -4.47 -13.66
CA GLN A 32 8.02 -3.30 -14.10
C GLN A 32 7.38 -1.99 -13.64
N THR A 33 6.06 -1.95 -13.48
CA THR A 33 5.34 -0.80 -12.93
C THR A 33 5.73 -0.54 -11.46
N LEU A 34 5.87 -1.58 -10.63
CA LEU A 34 6.33 -1.46 -9.24
C LEU A 34 7.72 -0.82 -9.16
N ILE A 35 8.61 -1.18 -10.08
CA ILE A 35 9.99 -0.68 -10.14
C ILE A 35 10.02 0.76 -10.64
N ASN A 36 9.41 1.01 -11.81
CA ASN A 36 9.48 2.30 -12.50
C ASN A 36 8.81 3.42 -11.70
N ASN A 37 7.71 3.11 -11.00
CA ASN A 37 6.98 4.06 -10.18
C ASN A 37 7.40 4.01 -8.71
N LYS A 38 8.42 3.22 -8.38
CA LYS A 38 8.98 3.10 -7.02
C LYS A 38 7.93 2.72 -5.96
N THR A 39 6.94 1.93 -6.32
CA THR A 39 5.85 1.50 -5.44
C THR A 39 6.39 0.78 -4.19
N TYR A 40 7.51 0.06 -4.30
CA TYR A 40 8.15 -0.62 -3.18
C TYR A 40 8.58 0.33 -2.03
N ASN A 41 8.75 1.63 -2.27
CA ASN A 41 9.04 2.60 -1.21
C ASN A 41 7.92 2.71 -0.17
N SER A 42 6.69 2.35 -0.56
CA SER A 42 5.51 2.40 0.30
C SER A 42 5.32 1.14 1.15
N ALA A 43 6.15 0.11 0.98
CA ALA A 43 6.03 -1.15 1.69
C ALA A 43 7.05 -1.26 2.84
N ASN A 44 6.57 -1.53 4.05
CA ASN A 44 7.44 -2.00 5.14
C ASN A 44 7.70 -3.51 5.01
N PHE A 45 6.65 -4.28 4.76
CA PHE A 45 6.70 -5.69 4.42
C PHE A 45 6.05 -5.97 3.07
N LEU A 46 6.65 -6.89 2.32
CA LEU A 46 6.06 -7.50 1.14
C LEU A 46 5.90 -9.00 1.41
N GLY A 47 4.66 -9.45 1.53
CA GLY A 47 4.32 -10.87 1.59
C GLY A 47 4.35 -11.46 0.18
N ILE A 48 5.18 -12.48 -0.05
CA ILE A 48 5.31 -13.13 -1.34
C ILE A 48 4.49 -14.41 -1.32
N ALA A 49 3.48 -14.47 -2.17
CA ALA A 49 2.50 -15.54 -2.23
C ALA A 49 2.73 -16.45 -3.47
N PHE A 50 2.58 -17.78 -3.36
CA PHE A 50 2.40 -18.58 -2.15
C PHE A 50 3.50 -19.63 -2.01
N PHE A 51 3.92 -19.88 -0.78
CA PHE A 51 4.86 -20.93 -0.40
C PHE A 51 4.11 -22.18 0.04
N ALA A 52 4.59 -23.35 -0.36
CA ALA A 52 4.03 -24.64 0.01
C ALA A 52 5.01 -25.40 0.91
N VAL A 53 4.47 -26.26 1.77
CA VAL A 53 5.26 -27.22 2.53
C VAL A 53 5.76 -28.31 1.58
N THR A 54 7.05 -28.63 1.67
CA THR A 54 7.70 -29.66 0.85
C THR A 54 8.62 -30.53 1.69
N PRO A 55 8.77 -31.84 1.38
CA PRO A 55 9.66 -32.72 2.11
C PRO A 55 11.12 -32.25 2.08
N ALA A 56 11.81 -32.33 3.22
CA ALA A 56 13.24 -32.15 3.34
C ALA A 56 13.93 -33.46 3.73
N VAL A 57 15.27 -33.46 3.79
CA VAL A 57 16.04 -34.65 4.22
C VAL A 57 15.62 -35.09 5.63
N ASN A 58 15.33 -34.13 6.52
CA ASN A 58 14.82 -34.35 7.86
C ASN A 58 13.58 -33.47 8.10
N GLY A 59 12.39 -34.06 8.08
CA GLY A 59 11.12 -33.34 8.23
C GLY A 59 10.74 -32.59 6.96
N ASP A 60 10.12 -31.42 7.11
CA ASP A 60 9.63 -30.60 6.00
C ASP A 60 10.28 -29.21 5.98
N THR A 61 10.17 -28.51 4.86
CA THR A 61 10.56 -27.10 4.67
C THR A 61 9.50 -26.39 3.84
N ILE A 62 9.76 -25.15 3.43
CA ILE A 62 8.93 -24.41 2.47
C ILE A 62 9.66 -24.20 1.15
N GLU A 63 8.91 -24.11 0.06
CA GLU A 63 9.39 -23.64 -1.25
C GLU A 63 8.32 -22.77 -1.91
N ILE A 64 8.73 -21.79 -2.72
CA ILE A 64 7.77 -21.02 -3.53
C ILE A 64 7.07 -21.97 -4.50
N GLY A 65 5.74 -21.89 -4.61
CA GLY A 65 4.96 -22.79 -5.45
C GLY A 65 5.48 -22.84 -6.89
N SER A 66 5.40 -24.00 -7.55
CA SER A 66 5.89 -24.14 -8.92
C SER A 66 4.91 -23.58 -9.94
N SER A 67 5.36 -22.64 -10.77
CA SER A 67 4.65 -22.17 -11.96
C SER A 67 5.64 -21.92 -13.09
N THR A 68 5.14 -21.87 -14.33
CA THR A 68 5.91 -21.50 -15.52
C THR A 68 5.30 -20.28 -16.17
N HIS A 69 6.14 -19.30 -16.42
CA HIS A 69 5.78 -18.02 -17.01
C HIS A 69 6.23 -17.94 -18.47
N GLU A 70 5.74 -16.92 -19.17
CA GLU A 70 6.21 -16.65 -20.53
C GLU A 70 7.73 -16.48 -20.57
N GLY A 71 8.35 -17.03 -21.61
CA GLY A 71 9.82 -17.05 -21.73
C GLY A 71 10.51 -18.15 -20.93
N GLY A 72 9.75 -19.03 -20.26
CA GLY A 72 10.29 -20.19 -19.54
C GLY A 72 10.84 -19.85 -18.15
N LEU A 73 10.47 -18.70 -17.60
CA LEU A 73 10.81 -18.31 -16.23
C LEU A 73 9.96 -19.11 -15.24
N SER A 74 10.54 -19.38 -14.08
CA SER A 74 9.85 -20.02 -12.95
C SER A 74 9.49 -19.02 -11.86
N ASN A 75 8.62 -19.41 -10.94
CA ASN A 75 8.38 -18.64 -9.72
C ASN A 75 9.64 -18.40 -8.88
N GLN A 76 10.63 -19.30 -8.93
CA GLN A 76 11.90 -19.07 -8.26
C GLN A 76 12.69 -17.94 -8.93
N ASP A 77 12.64 -17.83 -10.26
CA ASP A 77 13.24 -16.71 -11.00
C ASP A 77 12.54 -15.38 -10.67
N TYR A 78 11.20 -15.41 -10.53
CA TYR A 78 10.42 -14.25 -10.12
C TYR A 78 10.72 -13.85 -8.68
N LEU A 79 10.78 -14.80 -7.75
CA LEU A 79 11.17 -14.57 -6.36
C LEU A 79 12.52 -13.86 -6.29
N ASN A 80 13.53 -14.41 -6.99
CA ASN A 80 14.87 -13.82 -7.03
C ASN A 80 14.86 -12.38 -7.58
N SER A 81 14.10 -12.15 -8.67
CA SER A 81 14.00 -10.82 -9.28
C SER A 81 13.29 -9.81 -8.38
N VAL A 82 12.15 -10.17 -7.78
CA VAL A 82 11.42 -9.33 -6.82
C VAL A 82 12.30 -8.97 -5.63
N LEU A 83 12.99 -9.94 -5.03
CA LEU A 83 13.86 -9.71 -3.88
C LEU A 83 15.02 -8.77 -4.20
N HIS A 84 15.55 -8.83 -5.43
CA HIS A 84 16.60 -7.94 -5.90
C HIS A 84 16.06 -6.52 -6.14
N ASP A 85 15.06 -6.39 -7.00
CA ASP A 85 14.60 -5.08 -7.48
C ASP A 85 13.86 -4.29 -6.40
N ALA A 86 13.08 -4.96 -5.55
CA ALA A 86 12.43 -4.29 -4.43
C ALA A 86 13.45 -3.69 -3.44
N ARG A 87 14.61 -4.34 -3.24
CA ARG A 87 15.70 -3.78 -2.42
C ARG A 87 16.44 -2.63 -3.07
N GLN A 88 16.54 -2.62 -4.41
CA GLN A 88 17.12 -1.48 -5.14
C GLN A 88 16.25 -0.24 -5.00
N VAL A 89 14.93 -0.41 -4.99
CA VAL A 89 13.97 0.68 -4.79
C VAL A 89 13.90 1.08 -3.31
N ASN A 90 13.67 0.11 -2.41
CA ASN A 90 13.54 0.30 -0.98
C ASN A 90 14.51 -0.62 -0.22
N PRO A 91 15.71 -0.14 0.16
CA PRO A 91 16.68 -0.94 0.90
C PRO A 91 16.22 -1.43 2.28
N GLY A 92 15.16 -0.81 2.84
CA GLY A 92 14.59 -1.16 4.14
C GLY A 92 13.42 -2.16 4.09
N ILE A 93 12.99 -2.57 2.90
CA ILE A 93 11.87 -3.50 2.74
C ILE A 93 12.19 -4.87 3.34
N LYS A 94 11.18 -5.48 3.96
CA LYS A 94 11.25 -6.83 4.52
C LYS A 94 10.34 -7.78 3.74
N PHE A 95 10.74 -9.04 3.62
CA PHE A 95 9.98 -10.04 2.86
C PHE A 95 9.43 -11.13 3.79
N LEU A 96 8.16 -11.48 3.59
CA LEU A 96 7.52 -12.59 4.29
C LEU A 96 7.19 -13.69 3.29
N ALA A 97 7.46 -14.94 3.65
CA ALA A 97 6.97 -16.09 2.90
C ALA A 97 5.51 -16.32 3.28
N THR A 98 4.57 -16.00 2.39
CA THR A 98 3.14 -16.20 2.66
C THR A 98 2.76 -17.63 2.30
N MET A 99 2.29 -18.39 3.29
CA MET A 99 1.97 -19.80 3.13
C MET A 99 0.67 -20.00 2.36
N VAL A 100 0.63 -21.04 1.52
CA VAL A 100 -0.58 -21.47 0.83
C VAL A 100 -1.63 -21.94 1.85
N TYR A 101 -2.87 -21.53 1.63
CA TYR A 101 -4.01 -21.83 2.51
C TYR A 101 -4.82 -23.06 2.08
N SER A 102 -4.64 -23.55 0.86
CA SER A 102 -5.38 -24.69 0.30
C SER A 102 -4.50 -25.73 -0.38
N GLY A 103 -5.04 -26.93 -0.56
CA GLY A 103 -4.38 -28.09 -1.13
C GLY A 103 -3.67 -28.96 -0.09
N ALA A 104 -2.98 -30.00 -0.58
CA ALA A 104 -2.36 -31.01 0.28
C ALA A 104 -1.04 -30.56 0.95
N ASN A 105 -0.48 -29.42 0.52
CA ASN A 105 0.86 -28.96 0.92
C ASN A 105 0.79 -27.71 1.83
N THR A 106 -0.26 -27.58 2.62
CA THR A 106 -0.40 -26.52 3.63
C THR A 106 0.45 -26.82 4.86
N LEU A 107 0.47 -25.91 5.85
CA LEU A 107 1.15 -26.16 7.13
C LEU A 107 0.63 -27.38 7.90
N ALA A 108 -0.61 -27.82 7.65
CA ALA A 108 -1.14 -29.04 8.25
C ALA A 108 -0.36 -30.28 7.80
N ALA A 109 0.26 -30.25 6.61
CA ALA A 109 1.02 -31.36 6.05
C ALA A 109 2.23 -31.77 6.90
N ILE A 110 2.77 -30.86 7.71
CA ILE A 110 3.90 -31.12 8.65
C ILE A 110 3.57 -32.29 9.59
N PHE A 111 2.29 -32.45 9.94
CA PHE A 111 1.81 -33.47 10.87
C PHE A 111 1.14 -34.67 10.18
N SER A 112 1.23 -34.77 8.85
CA SER A 112 0.60 -35.85 8.07
C SER A 112 1.28 -37.20 8.28
N ASN A 113 2.57 -37.20 8.58
CA ASN A 113 3.34 -38.41 8.84
C ASN A 113 3.21 -38.84 10.32
N PRO A 114 3.12 -40.14 10.63
CA PRO A 114 3.16 -40.62 12.01
C PRO A 114 4.45 -40.18 12.70
N GLY A 115 4.32 -39.52 13.84
CA GLY A 115 5.46 -39.00 14.57
C GLY A 115 5.06 -38.24 15.83
N ASP A 116 6.07 -37.79 16.57
CA ASP A 116 5.90 -36.85 17.66
C ASP A 116 5.74 -35.42 17.09
N PRO A 117 4.60 -34.73 17.33
CA PRO A 117 4.36 -33.41 16.75
C PRO A 117 5.41 -32.36 17.13
N GLN A 118 5.94 -32.41 18.35
CA GLN A 118 6.98 -31.46 18.79
C GLN A 118 8.28 -31.64 17.98
N THR A 119 8.66 -32.89 17.72
CA THR A 119 9.82 -33.21 16.88
C THR A 119 9.62 -32.72 15.44
N GLN A 120 8.45 -32.93 14.85
CA GLN A 120 8.12 -32.46 13.49
C GLN A 120 8.16 -30.94 13.40
N ALA A 121 7.53 -30.23 14.34
CA ALA A 121 7.56 -28.77 14.40
C ALA A 121 8.98 -28.21 14.57
N THR A 122 9.82 -28.88 15.36
CA THR A 122 11.22 -28.46 15.58
C THR A 122 12.05 -28.65 14.32
N GLN A 123 11.88 -29.76 13.60
CA GLN A 123 12.57 -30.00 12.32
C GLN A 123 12.13 -28.96 11.28
N PHE A 124 10.82 -28.74 11.14
CA PHE A 124 10.29 -27.73 10.24
C PHE A 124 10.81 -26.33 10.56
N ALA A 125 10.76 -25.88 11.82
CA ALA A 125 11.21 -24.55 12.20
C ALA A 125 12.70 -24.30 11.88
N ASN A 126 13.56 -25.31 12.06
CA ASN A 126 14.98 -25.22 11.71
C ASN A 126 15.21 -25.16 10.20
N ASN A 127 14.47 -25.98 9.43
CA ASN A 127 14.54 -25.97 7.97
C ASN A 127 13.98 -24.65 7.40
N LEU A 128 12.91 -24.13 7.99
CA LEU A 128 12.32 -22.84 7.66
C LEU A 128 13.35 -21.72 7.82
N VAL A 129 14.04 -21.63 8.96
CA VAL A 129 15.11 -20.63 9.13
C VAL A 129 16.19 -20.78 8.06
N SER A 130 16.60 -22.01 7.76
CA SER A 130 17.61 -22.28 6.72
C SER A 130 17.14 -21.78 5.34
N TYR A 131 15.87 -22.01 4.99
CA TYR A 131 15.26 -21.54 3.75
C TYR A 131 15.18 -20.01 3.70
N LEU A 132 14.68 -19.38 4.77
CA LEU A 132 14.56 -17.93 4.86
C LEU A 132 15.94 -17.26 4.76
N GLN A 133 16.97 -17.81 5.40
CA GLN A 133 18.36 -17.35 5.27
C GLN A 133 18.87 -17.49 3.84
N GLY A 134 18.70 -18.67 3.23
CA GLY A 134 19.19 -18.97 1.88
C GLY A 134 18.57 -18.10 0.80
N ASN A 135 17.31 -17.68 1.00
CA ASN A 135 16.57 -16.82 0.06
C ASN A 135 16.51 -15.35 0.51
N GLY A 136 17.19 -14.97 1.60
CA GLY A 136 17.18 -13.60 2.10
C GLY A 136 15.78 -13.10 2.48
N MET A 137 14.92 -13.96 3.03
CA MET A 137 13.60 -13.57 3.54
C MET A 137 13.68 -13.19 5.02
N ASN A 138 12.71 -12.41 5.49
CA ASN A 138 12.70 -11.86 6.84
C ASN A 138 11.68 -12.51 7.76
N GLY A 139 10.83 -13.40 7.26
CA GLY A 139 9.80 -14.00 8.09
C GLY A 139 8.83 -14.88 7.33
N LEU A 140 7.83 -15.32 8.07
CA LEU A 140 6.75 -16.17 7.61
C LEU A 140 5.42 -15.45 7.84
N ASP A 141 4.53 -15.57 6.87
CA ASP A 141 3.18 -15.02 6.93
C ASP A 141 2.16 -16.15 6.74
N ILE A 142 1.15 -16.16 7.61
CA ILE A 142 0.20 -17.26 7.73
C ILE A 142 -1.17 -16.80 7.23
N ASP A 143 -1.44 -17.12 5.98
CA ASP A 143 -2.75 -16.98 5.37
C ASP A 143 -3.70 -18.07 5.91
N TRP A 144 -4.45 -17.72 6.96
CA TRP A 144 -5.22 -18.69 7.75
C TRP A 144 -6.64 -18.82 7.22
N GLU A 145 -6.80 -19.68 6.22
CA GLU A 145 -8.05 -19.94 5.50
C GLU A 145 -8.13 -21.39 5.01
N GLY A 146 -9.32 -21.82 4.56
CA GLY A 146 -9.51 -23.10 3.87
C GLY A 146 -8.86 -24.30 4.56
N ASP A 147 -8.24 -25.17 3.76
CA ASP A 147 -7.68 -26.45 4.21
C ASP A 147 -6.65 -26.29 5.36
N VAL A 148 -5.82 -25.23 5.38
CA VAL A 148 -4.88 -25.05 6.52
C VAL A 148 -5.61 -24.84 7.85
N SER A 149 -6.75 -24.13 7.81
CA SER A 149 -7.55 -23.85 9.00
C SER A 149 -8.48 -25.01 9.39
N ASP A 150 -8.87 -25.83 8.41
CA ASP A 150 -9.76 -26.99 8.59
C ASP A 150 -9.02 -28.25 9.07
N ASP A 151 -7.80 -28.49 8.55
CA ASP A 151 -7.07 -29.74 8.79
C ASP A 151 -6.15 -29.69 10.02
N MET A 152 -5.77 -28.50 10.49
CA MET A 152 -4.90 -28.35 11.65
C MET A 152 -5.72 -28.34 12.95
N THR A 153 -5.29 -29.11 13.95
CA THR A 153 -5.87 -29.06 15.30
C THR A 153 -5.32 -27.88 16.11
N GLN A 154 -6.03 -27.46 17.15
CA GLN A 154 -5.56 -26.41 18.07
C GLN A 154 -4.23 -26.76 18.76
N ASP A 155 -4.01 -28.02 19.12
CA ASP A 155 -2.74 -28.47 19.70
C ASP A 155 -1.59 -28.37 18.70
N GLN A 156 -1.83 -28.75 17.43
CA GLN A 156 -0.85 -28.61 16.35
C GLN A 156 -0.52 -27.15 16.06
N PHE A 157 -1.54 -26.26 16.03
CA PHE A 157 -1.35 -24.81 15.91
C PHE A 157 -0.39 -24.31 17.00
N LYS A 158 -0.72 -24.62 18.26
CA LYS A 158 0.06 -24.19 19.42
C LYS A 158 1.50 -24.68 19.34
N ILE A 159 1.70 -25.97 19.08
CA ILE A 159 3.01 -26.61 19.00
C ILE A 159 3.83 -25.96 17.87
N LEU A 160 3.25 -25.83 16.68
CA LEU A 160 3.96 -25.29 15.51
C LEU A 160 4.43 -23.86 15.75
N PHE A 161 3.51 -22.95 16.07
CA PHE A 161 3.82 -21.53 16.12
C PHE A 161 4.62 -21.14 17.37
N SER A 162 4.44 -21.82 18.49
CA SER A 162 5.33 -21.65 19.66
C SER A 162 6.76 -22.08 19.32
N THR A 163 6.92 -23.19 18.59
CA THR A 163 8.23 -23.71 18.19
C THR A 163 8.90 -22.81 17.16
N ILE A 164 8.16 -22.31 16.16
CA ILE A 164 8.67 -21.32 15.19
C ILE A 164 9.15 -20.07 15.92
N ARG A 165 8.35 -19.52 16.84
CA ARG A 165 8.74 -18.34 17.62
C ARG A 165 10.04 -18.58 18.39
N GLN A 166 10.13 -19.70 19.11
CA GLN A 166 11.33 -20.04 19.88
C GLN A 166 12.57 -20.10 18.97
N VAL A 167 12.49 -20.83 17.85
CA VAL A 167 13.62 -20.96 16.92
C VAL A 167 13.97 -19.63 16.27
N PHE A 168 12.98 -18.77 15.96
CA PHE A 168 13.22 -17.43 15.45
C PHE A 168 13.92 -16.52 16.48
N ASP A 169 13.59 -16.65 17.77
CA ASP A 169 14.19 -15.85 18.85
C ASP A 169 15.63 -16.30 19.18
N GLU A 170 16.00 -17.53 18.82
CA GLU A 170 17.37 -18.04 18.91
C GLU A 170 18.29 -17.50 17.79
N GLN A 171 17.73 -16.87 16.75
CA GLN A 171 18.51 -16.34 15.63
C GLN A 171 19.20 -15.01 15.97
N PRO A 172 20.37 -14.72 15.39
CA PRO A 172 21.08 -13.45 15.63
C PRO A 172 20.41 -12.24 14.98
N VAL A 173 19.43 -12.48 14.09
CA VAL A 173 18.62 -11.47 13.44
C VAL A 173 17.15 -11.76 13.71
N LYS A 174 16.33 -10.70 13.79
CA LYS A 174 14.90 -10.87 14.01
C LYS A 174 14.22 -11.44 12.77
N TYR A 175 13.58 -12.59 12.92
CA TYR A 175 12.57 -13.10 12.00
C TYR A 175 11.16 -12.74 12.47
N PHE A 176 10.32 -12.37 11.51
CA PHE A 176 8.94 -11.94 11.75
C PHE A 176 7.96 -13.09 11.51
N LEU A 177 6.92 -13.15 12.33
CA LEU A 177 5.82 -14.08 12.15
C LEU A 177 4.50 -13.30 12.13
N SER A 178 3.76 -13.34 11.03
CA SER A 178 2.47 -12.66 10.87
C SER A 178 1.32 -13.64 10.67
N PHE A 179 0.13 -13.24 11.12
CA PHE A 179 -1.10 -14.04 11.05
C PHE A 179 -2.19 -13.25 10.33
N THR A 180 -2.74 -13.77 9.25
CA THR A 180 -3.73 -13.06 8.44
C THR A 180 -5.00 -13.89 8.25
N PRO A 181 -5.81 -14.05 9.31
CA PRO A 181 -7.02 -14.87 9.25
C PRO A 181 -8.16 -14.16 8.53
N ALA A 182 -8.89 -14.86 7.66
CA ALA A 182 -10.19 -14.40 7.19
C ALA A 182 -11.30 -14.74 8.19
N TRP A 183 -11.23 -15.91 8.84
CA TRP A 183 -12.31 -16.42 9.69
C TRP A 183 -11.81 -16.82 11.08
N LEU A 184 -12.75 -16.89 12.03
CA LEU A 184 -12.51 -17.59 13.29
C LEU A 184 -12.67 -19.09 13.06
N THR A 185 -11.74 -19.88 13.58
CA THR A 185 -11.82 -21.34 13.58
C THR A 185 -11.48 -21.90 14.97
N ASP A 186 -12.03 -23.07 15.29
CA ASP A 186 -11.76 -23.75 16.57
C ASP A 186 -10.30 -24.26 16.67
N SER A 187 -9.59 -24.28 15.54
CA SER A 187 -8.19 -24.64 15.42
C SER A 187 -7.21 -23.55 15.85
N ILE A 188 -7.66 -22.31 16.10
CA ILE A 188 -6.79 -21.22 16.56
C ILE A 188 -6.54 -21.35 18.07
N ASP A 189 -5.27 -21.34 18.47
CA ASP A 189 -4.88 -21.13 19.88
C ASP A 189 -4.56 -19.64 20.11
N TYR A 190 -5.55 -18.88 20.60
CA TYR A 190 -5.42 -17.44 20.83
C TYR A 190 -4.28 -17.02 21.78
N PRO A 191 -3.96 -17.76 22.86
CA PRO A 191 -2.77 -17.48 23.66
C PRO A 191 -1.47 -17.54 22.85
N THR A 192 -1.34 -18.51 21.95
CA THR A 192 -0.19 -18.61 21.03
C THR A 192 -0.20 -17.46 20.01
N VAL A 193 -1.36 -17.10 19.44
CA VAL A 193 -1.47 -15.92 18.56
C VAL A 193 -0.85 -14.68 19.23
N ASN A 194 -1.24 -14.41 20.46
CA ASN A 194 -0.82 -13.21 21.20
C ASN A 194 0.65 -13.20 21.63
N SER A 195 1.29 -14.36 21.71
CA SER A 195 2.66 -14.50 22.24
C SER A 195 3.71 -14.81 21.16
N ALA A 196 3.31 -15.47 20.07
CA ALA A 196 4.20 -15.86 18.99
C ALA A 196 4.23 -14.86 17.81
N PHE A 197 3.10 -14.23 17.50
CA PHE A 197 3.00 -13.40 16.30
C PHE A 197 3.39 -11.95 16.59
N ASP A 198 4.12 -11.37 15.64
CA ASP A 198 4.56 -9.97 15.71
C ASP A 198 3.41 -9.00 15.40
N PHE A 199 2.49 -9.40 14.52
CA PHE A 199 1.27 -8.69 14.18
C PHE A 199 0.24 -9.65 13.57
N VAL A 200 -1.03 -9.29 13.70
CA VAL A 200 -2.18 -10.04 13.21
C VAL A 200 -3.01 -9.12 12.34
N SER A 201 -3.18 -9.43 11.06
CA SER A 201 -3.86 -8.56 10.09
C SER A 201 -5.06 -9.30 9.50
N PRO A 202 -6.20 -9.37 10.22
CA PRO A 202 -7.36 -10.09 9.73
C PRO A 202 -7.89 -9.50 8.43
N GLN A 203 -8.34 -10.36 7.53
CA GLN A 203 -8.78 -9.98 6.19
C GLN A 203 -10.18 -9.36 6.22
N PHE A 204 -10.29 -8.09 6.63
CA PHE A 204 -11.58 -7.42 6.83
C PHE A 204 -12.34 -7.11 5.53
N TYR A 205 -11.75 -7.37 4.35
CA TYR A 205 -12.43 -7.22 3.06
C TYR A 205 -13.48 -8.31 2.80
N ASP A 206 -13.21 -9.56 3.17
CA ASP A 206 -14.13 -10.69 2.98
C ASP A 206 -14.48 -11.42 4.27
N GLY A 207 -13.69 -11.22 5.33
CA GLY A 207 -13.72 -12.04 6.52
C GLY A 207 -14.59 -11.55 7.68
N THR A 208 -14.24 -12.06 8.86
CA THR A 208 -14.91 -11.79 10.12
C THR A 208 -14.66 -10.35 10.60
N ARG A 209 -15.67 -9.72 11.20
CA ARG A 209 -15.55 -8.35 11.75
C ARG A 209 -14.65 -8.32 12.99
N LEU A 210 -13.89 -7.23 13.18
CA LEU A 210 -12.97 -6.98 14.30
C LEU A 210 -13.47 -7.48 15.67
N PHE A 211 -14.68 -7.09 16.09
CA PHE A 211 -15.18 -7.39 17.44
C PHE A 211 -15.18 -8.90 17.76
N LYS A 212 -15.38 -9.75 16.75
CA LYS A 212 -15.36 -11.20 16.91
C LYS A 212 -13.96 -11.73 17.22
N PHE A 213 -12.92 -11.19 16.58
CA PHE A 213 -11.53 -11.53 16.89
C PHE A 213 -11.13 -11.09 18.30
N LEU A 214 -11.60 -9.92 18.74
CA LEU A 214 -11.37 -9.44 20.10
C LEU A 214 -12.09 -10.32 21.14
N ASP A 215 -13.36 -10.65 20.89
CA ASP A 215 -14.16 -11.53 21.76
C ASP A 215 -13.55 -12.94 21.85
N ALA A 216 -12.93 -13.43 20.77
CA ALA A 216 -12.27 -14.72 20.72
C ALA A 216 -10.94 -14.74 21.49
N GLY A 217 -10.38 -13.56 21.80
CA GLY A 217 -9.20 -13.43 22.66
C GLY A 217 -7.93 -12.98 21.96
N ILE A 218 -7.98 -12.51 20.71
CA ILE A 218 -6.83 -11.83 20.10
C ILE A 218 -6.62 -10.48 20.80
N SER A 219 -5.39 -10.21 21.22
CA SER A 219 -5.03 -9.00 21.94
C SER A 219 -5.21 -7.77 21.05
N PRO A 220 -5.89 -6.71 21.52
CA PRO A 220 -5.96 -5.43 20.82
C PRO A 220 -4.58 -4.85 20.45
N SER A 221 -3.52 -5.23 21.17
CA SER A 221 -2.17 -4.71 20.96
C SER A 221 -1.42 -5.30 19.76
N VAL A 222 -1.94 -6.36 19.14
CA VAL A 222 -1.30 -7.01 17.97
C VAL A 222 -2.15 -6.90 16.69
N ILE A 223 -3.38 -6.39 16.82
CA ILE A 223 -4.34 -6.31 15.72
C ILE A 223 -3.98 -5.18 14.76
N GLY A 224 -3.88 -5.53 13.49
CA GLY A 224 -3.82 -4.66 12.33
C GLY A 224 -5.06 -4.76 11.45
N TYR A 225 -4.94 -4.33 10.20
CA TYR A 225 -6.08 -4.14 9.30
C TYR A 225 -5.81 -4.74 7.92
N GLY A 226 -6.47 -5.85 7.58
CA GLY A 226 -6.45 -6.42 6.22
C GLY A 226 -7.34 -5.61 5.28
N ALA A 227 -6.75 -5.06 4.21
CA ALA A 227 -7.40 -4.26 3.19
C ALA A 227 -7.27 -4.91 1.80
N GLN A 228 -8.09 -4.47 0.85
CA GLN A 228 -8.02 -4.93 -0.55
C GLN A 228 -8.51 -3.85 -1.50
N PHE A 229 -7.81 -3.66 -2.62
CA PHE A 229 -8.18 -2.72 -3.69
C PHE A 229 -8.60 -3.41 -5.01
N GLU A 230 -8.72 -4.73 -5.01
CA GLU A 230 -9.21 -5.53 -6.13
C GLU A 230 -10.72 -5.30 -6.38
N PRO A 231 -11.18 -5.23 -7.64
CA PRO A 231 -12.57 -4.92 -7.95
C PRO A 231 -13.50 -6.11 -7.68
N GLY A 232 -14.69 -5.83 -7.13
CA GLY A 232 -15.73 -6.85 -6.92
C GLY A 232 -16.11 -7.12 -5.47
N ASN A 233 -15.30 -6.66 -4.49
CA ASN A 233 -15.58 -6.88 -3.08
C ASN A 233 -16.40 -5.75 -2.43
N SER A 234 -17.31 -6.14 -1.54
CA SER A 234 -18.39 -5.30 -1.01
C SER A 234 -18.20 -4.93 0.46
N ALA A 235 -17.09 -4.30 0.83
CA ALA A 235 -16.88 -3.72 2.18
C ALA A 235 -15.71 -2.71 2.15
N PRO A 236 -15.44 -1.90 3.21
CA PRO A 236 -15.02 -0.48 3.17
C PRO A 236 -13.58 -0.14 2.69
N ASN A 237 -13.07 -0.87 1.70
CA ASN A 237 -11.72 -0.76 1.17
C ASN A 237 -11.70 -0.24 -0.27
N ALA A 238 -12.66 0.59 -0.70
CA ALA A 238 -12.71 1.02 -2.09
C ALA A 238 -11.69 2.09 -2.47
N SER A 239 -11.03 2.70 -1.48
CA SER A 239 -9.92 3.62 -1.71
C SER A 239 -8.99 3.71 -0.50
N ALA A 240 -7.79 4.22 -0.74
CA ALA A 240 -6.82 4.55 0.29
C ALA A 240 -7.43 5.43 1.41
N GLN A 241 -8.25 6.43 1.06
CA GLN A 241 -8.89 7.30 2.04
C GLN A 241 -9.90 6.56 2.92
N GLN A 242 -10.65 5.61 2.37
CA GLN A 242 -11.61 4.85 3.17
C GLN A 242 -10.89 3.96 4.18
N VAL A 243 -9.85 3.24 3.74
CA VAL A 243 -9.00 2.43 4.62
C VAL A 243 -8.38 3.32 5.70
N TRP A 244 -7.75 4.43 5.32
CA TRP A 244 -7.10 5.33 6.27
C TRP A 244 -8.07 5.95 7.28
N ASN A 245 -9.29 6.32 6.87
CA ASN A 245 -10.29 6.86 7.78
C ASN A 245 -10.67 5.85 8.88
N VAL A 246 -10.70 4.55 8.56
CA VAL A 246 -10.94 3.49 9.54
C VAL A 246 -9.71 3.28 10.42
N VAL A 247 -8.53 3.17 9.80
CA VAL A 247 -7.29 2.84 10.51
C VAL A 247 -6.86 3.95 11.47
N SER A 248 -6.86 5.20 11.01
CA SER A 248 -6.45 6.36 11.82
C SER A 248 -7.40 6.69 12.97
N ALA A 249 -8.67 6.30 12.89
CA ALA A 249 -9.61 6.40 14.00
C ALA A 249 -9.30 5.39 15.11
N GLY A 250 -8.63 4.29 14.77
CA GLY A 250 -8.37 3.17 15.65
C GLY A 250 -9.66 2.43 16.03
N PHE A 251 -9.64 1.77 17.18
CA PHE A 251 -10.78 1.03 17.71
C PHE A 251 -10.76 0.99 19.24
N ASN A 252 -11.90 0.68 19.85
CA ASN A 252 -12.02 0.53 21.30
C ASN A 252 -12.11 -0.95 21.68
N SER A 253 -11.47 -1.31 22.79
CA SER A 253 -11.67 -2.59 23.47
C SER A 253 -11.79 -2.34 24.97
N GLY A 254 -12.97 -2.60 25.51
CA GLY A 254 -13.37 -2.08 26.83
C GLY A 254 -13.32 -0.55 26.86
N ASP A 255 -12.73 0.01 27.92
CA ASP A 255 -12.59 1.47 28.12
C ASP A 255 -11.31 2.07 27.51
N LYS A 256 -10.59 1.33 26.66
CA LYS A 256 -9.31 1.75 26.07
C LYS A 256 -9.40 1.87 24.55
N GLN A 257 -8.83 2.95 24.04
CA GLN A 257 -8.60 3.16 22.61
C GLN A 257 -7.28 2.50 22.18
N TYR A 258 -7.28 1.85 21.03
CA TYR A 258 -6.14 1.19 20.40
C TYR A 258 -5.99 1.67 18.97
N ASN A 259 -4.74 1.70 18.50
CA ASN A 259 -4.42 1.88 17.09
C ASN A 259 -4.20 0.52 16.45
N TYR A 260 -4.53 0.40 15.17
CA TYR A 260 -4.12 -0.76 14.40
C TYR A 260 -2.59 -0.80 14.28
N GLN A 261 -2.02 -2.00 14.37
CA GLN A 261 -0.58 -2.21 14.34
C GLN A 261 0.00 -2.21 12.93
N ASP A 262 -0.80 -2.52 11.92
CA ASP A 262 -0.40 -2.46 10.52
C ASP A 262 -1.62 -2.35 9.59
N ILE A 263 -1.34 -2.16 8.30
CA ILE A 263 -2.30 -2.31 7.21
C ILE A 263 -1.69 -3.28 6.21
N PHE A 264 -2.35 -4.41 5.96
CA PHE A 264 -1.87 -5.42 5.03
C PHE A 264 -2.83 -5.54 3.85
N MET A 265 -2.35 -5.19 2.65
CA MET A 265 -3.19 -5.07 1.47
C MET A 265 -3.06 -6.29 0.53
N TRP A 266 -4.18 -6.92 0.23
CA TRP A 266 -4.32 -7.85 -0.89
C TRP A 266 -4.67 -7.06 -2.15
N ARG A 267 -3.84 -6.98 -3.18
CA ARG A 267 -2.42 -7.33 -3.39
C ARG A 267 -1.93 -6.34 -4.47
N LEU A 268 -0.70 -6.45 -4.96
CA LEU A 268 -0.11 -5.44 -5.88
C LEU A 268 -0.14 -5.76 -7.38
N ASN A 269 -0.60 -6.94 -7.78
CA ASN A 269 -0.40 -7.44 -9.14
C ASN A 269 -1.58 -8.19 -9.75
N SER A 270 -2.82 -7.92 -9.31
CA SER A 270 -3.99 -8.51 -9.97
C SER A 270 -4.22 -7.90 -11.36
N GLY A 271 -5.27 -8.36 -12.05
CA GLY A 271 -5.78 -7.73 -13.28
C GLY A 271 -6.22 -6.27 -13.12
N ASN A 272 -6.11 -5.68 -11.93
CA ASN A 272 -6.35 -4.25 -11.66
C ASN A 272 -5.13 -3.56 -11.00
N PHE A 273 -3.91 -4.03 -11.29
CA PHE A 273 -2.68 -3.62 -10.63
C PHE A 273 -2.43 -2.10 -10.62
N GLN A 274 -2.86 -1.35 -11.65
CA GLN A 274 -2.64 0.10 -11.67
C GLN A 274 -3.46 0.80 -10.59
N PHE A 275 -4.69 0.33 -10.35
CA PHE A 275 -5.50 0.83 -9.25
C PHE A 275 -4.87 0.46 -7.90
N GLU A 276 -4.51 -0.81 -7.73
CA GLU A 276 -3.92 -1.35 -6.49
C GLU A 276 -2.64 -0.61 -6.09
N GLN A 277 -1.69 -0.49 -7.02
CA GLN A 277 -0.41 0.15 -6.77
C GLN A 277 -0.55 1.63 -6.46
N ALA A 278 -1.40 2.37 -7.19
CA ALA A 278 -1.60 3.78 -6.91
C ALA A 278 -2.31 4.02 -5.57
N GLN A 279 -3.34 3.23 -5.24
CA GLN A 279 -4.02 3.34 -3.94
C GLN A 279 -3.09 2.94 -2.79
N PHE A 280 -2.22 1.95 -2.99
CA PHE A 280 -1.19 1.60 -2.02
C PHE A 280 -0.26 2.77 -1.71
N MET A 281 0.24 3.45 -2.75
CA MET A 281 1.12 4.61 -2.60
C MET A 281 0.39 5.80 -1.94
N ILE A 282 -0.89 6.03 -2.26
CA ILE A 282 -1.71 7.05 -1.60
C ILE A 282 -1.92 6.69 -0.11
N LEU A 283 -2.18 5.42 0.19
CA LEU A 283 -2.39 4.95 1.56
C LEU A 283 -1.13 5.15 2.40
N ASP A 284 0.04 4.84 1.86
CA ASP A 284 1.32 5.12 2.52
C ASP A 284 1.53 6.61 2.74
N GLN A 285 1.24 7.49 1.77
CA GLN A 285 1.33 8.93 2.02
C GLN A 285 0.33 9.43 3.09
N LEU A 286 -0.83 8.81 3.21
CA LEU A 286 -1.80 9.15 4.27
C LEU A 286 -1.31 8.70 5.65
N ALA A 287 -0.77 7.48 5.74
CA ALA A 287 -0.26 6.89 6.98
C ALA A 287 1.07 7.49 7.43
N ASN A 288 1.96 7.74 6.45
CA ASN A 288 3.32 8.21 6.59
C ASN A 288 3.58 9.41 5.67
N PRO A 289 2.99 10.60 5.96
CA PRO A 289 3.16 11.77 5.11
C PRO A 289 4.65 12.09 4.85
N PRO A 290 5.05 12.39 3.60
CA PRO A 290 6.43 12.68 3.26
C PRO A 290 7.02 13.77 4.17
N ALA A 291 8.21 13.52 4.72
CA ALA A 291 8.89 14.49 5.55
C ALA A 291 9.37 15.70 4.72
N GLY A 292 9.30 16.88 5.34
CA GLY A 292 9.74 18.14 4.72
C GLY A 292 8.60 18.86 4.00
N ASN A 293 8.98 19.71 3.04
CA ASN A 293 8.06 20.62 2.39
C ASN A 293 7.90 20.36 0.88
N ALA A 294 8.60 19.38 0.31
CA ALA A 294 8.46 19.01 -1.09
C ALA A 294 7.32 18.00 -1.27
N PHE A 295 6.66 18.04 -2.43
CA PHE A 295 5.68 17.03 -2.84
C PHE A 295 5.84 16.72 -4.33
N ASP A 296 5.56 15.47 -4.71
CA ASP A 296 5.59 15.03 -6.11
C ASP A 296 4.61 13.87 -6.33
N ASP A 297 3.49 14.15 -6.99
CA ASP A 297 2.45 13.15 -7.27
C ASP A 297 2.75 12.34 -8.55
N THR A 298 3.87 12.60 -9.25
CA THR A 298 4.21 11.97 -10.55
C THR A 298 4.14 10.45 -10.48
N ALA A 299 4.79 9.85 -9.49
CA ALA A 299 4.91 8.39 -9.40
C ALA A 299 3.57 7.71 -9.11
N ILE A 300 2.73 8.32 -8.25
CA ILE A 300 1.40 7.82 -7.92
C ILE A 300 0.52 7.79 -9.17
N ILE A 301 0.49 8.91 -9.91
CA ILE A 301 -0.36 9.02 -11.08
C ILE A 301 0.18 8.18 -12.25
N ALA A 302 1.49 8.01 -12.35
CA ALA A 302 2.09 7.08 -13.31
C ALA A 302 1.73 5.61 -12.99
N ALA A 303 1.74 5.20 -11.71
CA ALA A 303 1.27 3.88 -11.29
C ALA A 303 -0.21 3.68 -11.62
N ALA A 304 -1.03 4.72 -11.53
CA ALA A 304 -2.44 4.70 -11.92
C ALA A 304 -2.68 4.62 -13.45
N GLY A 305 -1.63 4.61 -14.28
CA GLY A 305 -1.76 4.62 -15.73
C GLY A 305 -2.00 6.01 -16.34
N ASN A 306 -1.54 7.07 -15.65
CA ASN A 306 -1.66 8.48 -16.05
C ASN A 306 -3.09 8.96 -16.39
N PRO A 307 -4.10 8.70 -15.52
CA PRO A 307 -5.45 9.21 -15.73
C PRO A 307 -5.51 10.74 -15.71
N ASN A 308 -6.44 11.32 -16.47
CA ASN A 308 -6.67 12.77 -16.46
C ASN A 308 -7.18 13.26 -15.10
N ILE A 309 -6.80 14.48 -14.73
CA ILE A 309 -7.42 15.21 -13.63
C ILE A 309 -8.87 15.53 -14.00
N THR A 310 -9.81 15.10 -13.16
CA THR A 310 -11.25 15.35 -13.30
C THR A 310 -11.81 16.27 -12.23
N GLN A 311 -11.06 16.52 -11.17
CA GLN A 311 -11.38 17.55 -10.19
C GLN A 311 -10.11 18.14 -9.59
N VAL A 312 -10.10 19.44 -9.33
CA VAL A 312 -9.08 20.11 -8.55
C VAL A 312 -9.75 20.87 -7.42
N THR A 313 -9.29 20.65 -6.19
CA THR A 313 -9.64 21.50 -5.05
C THR A 313 -8.48 22.45 -4.81
N VAL A 314 -8.76 23.75 -4.85
CA VAL A 314 -7.79 24.81 -4.58
C VAL A 314 -8.24 25.62 -3.38
N ARG A 315 -7.36 25.79 -2.40
CA ARG A 315 -7.56 26.77 -1.33
C ARG A 315 -6.73 28.01 -1.64
N SER A 316 -7.35 29.18 -1.60
CA SER A 316 -6.64 30.43 -1.87
C SER A 316 -7.22 31.62 -1.11
N GLY A 317 -6.40 32.64 -0.91
CA GLY A 317 -6.77 33.96 -0.42
C GLY A 317 -5.96 35.00 -1.18
N ASP A 318 -5.00 35.64 -0.51
CA ASP A 318 -3.99 36.47 -1.16
C ASP A 318 -3.08 35.67 -2.08
N VAL A 319 -2.79 34.43 -1.69
CA VAL A 319 -1.86 33.50 -2.33
C VAL A 319 -2.52 32.13 -2.50
N LEU A 320 -1.82 31.20 -3.14
CA LEU A 320 -2.24 29.80 -3.23
C LEU A 320 -1.91 29.07 -1.91
N ASN A 321 -2.92 28.71 -1.14
CA ASN A 321 -2.76 28.07 0.16
C ASN A 321 -2.58 26.56 0.03
N ALA A 322 -3.40 25.91 -0.81
CA ALA A 322 -3.32 24.48 -1.03
C ALA A 322 -3.89 24.05 -2.39
N ILE A 323 -3.47 22.86 -2.83
CA ILE A 323 -3.99 22.19 -4.02
C ILE A 323 -4.14 20.68 -3.76
N GLN A 324 -5.18 20.07 -4.33
CA GLN A 324 -5.41 18.63 -4.35
C GLN A 324 -6.04 18.25 -5.68
N SER A 325 -5.60 17.15 -6.28
CA SER A 325 -6.19 16.61 -7.51
C SER A 325 -6.96 15.32 -7.26
N VAL A 326 -8.01 15.13 -8.06
CA VAL A 326 -8.68 13.85 -8.25
C VAL A 326 -8.55 13.46 -9.71
N ASN A 327 -8.04 12.26 -9.95
CA ASN A 327 -7.91 11.70 -11.28
C ASN A 327 -8.89 10.54 -11.46
N THR A 328 -9.46 10.41 -12.66
CA THR A 328 -10.38 9.31 -12.99
C THR A 328 -9.79 8.46 -14.11
N GLY A 329 -9.48 7.20 -13.78
CA GLY A 329 -9.07 6.17 -14.73
C GLY A 329 -10.26 5.47 -15.37
N THR A 330 -10.11 5.04 -16.62
CA THR A 330 -11.12 4.32 -17.43
C THR A 330 -10.49 3.14 -18.20
N GLY A 331 -9.23 2.82 -17.91
CA GLY A 331 -8.47 1.74 -18.53
C GLY A 331 -8.72 0.40 -17.84
N PRO A 332 -8.35 -0.72 -18.49
CA PRO A 332 -8.70 -2.06 -18.01
C PRO A 332 -8.07 -2.43 -16.67
N TYR A 333 -6.96 -1.79 -16.28
CA TYR A 333 -6.19 -2.11 -15.07
C TYR A 333 -6.34 -1.06 -13.96
N ASN A 334 -7.15 -0.02 -14.16
CA ASN A 334 -7.30 1.10 -13.23
C ASN A 334 -8.76 1.43 -12.89
N ILE A 335 -9.61 0.41 -12.80
CA ILE A 335 -11.02 0.54 -12.40
C ILE A 335 -11.18 0.40 -10.88
N GLY A 336 -12.16 1.07 -10.27
CA GLY A 336 -12.37 1.02 -8.83
C GLY A 336 -13.22 -0.17 -8.39
N THR A 337 -13.25 -0.44 -7.09
CA THR A 337 -14.03 -1.56 -6.55
C THR A 337 -15.53 -1.31 -6.52
N GLN A 338 -15.95 -0.04 -6.43
CA GLN A 338 -17.36 0.35 -6.38
C GLN A 338 -18.01 0.48 -7.77
N ASN A 339 -17.22 0.81 -8.80
CA ASN A 339 -17.69 0.99 -10.18
C ASN A 339 -16.73 0.26 -11.12
N LYS A 340 -17.22 -0.76 -11.84
CA LYS A 340 -16.41 -1.55 -12.80
C LYS A 340 -15.94 -0.76 -14.03
N GLU A 341 -16.25 0.53 -14.10
CA GLU A 341 -16.01 1.39 -15.26
C GLU A 341 -14.93 2.45 -15.00
N THR A 342 -14.71 2.84 -13.73
CA THR A 342 -13.80 3.94 -13.39
C THR A 342 -13.08 3.74 -12.06
N GLY A 343 -11.80 4.07 -12.02
CA GLY A 343 -11.01 4.20 -10.79
C GLY A 343 -10.82 5.66 -10.40
N ILE A 344 -10.95 5.96 -9.12
CA ILE A 344 -10.79 7.31 -8.58
C ILE A 344 -9.54 7.38 -7.70
N PHE A 345 -8.64 8.29 -8.04
CA PHE A 345 -7.38 8.53 -7.36
C PHE A 345 -7.38 9.92 -6.77
N THR A 346 -7.47 10.03 -5.45
CA THR A 346 -7.40 11.32 -4.75
C THR A 346 -6.00 11.46 -4.16
N THR A 347 -5.22 12.42 -4.63
CA THR A 347 -3.88 12.68 -4.08
C THR A 347 -3.98 13.40 -2.74
N LEU A 348 -2.87 13.54 -2.02
CA LEU A 348 -2.85 14.34 -0.80
C LEU A 348 -3.14 15.81 -1.07
N GLN A 349 -3.73 16.49 -0.09
CA GLN A 349 -3.77 17.95 -0.11
C GLN A 349 -2.37 18.48 0.19
N HIS A 350 -1.80 19.20 -0.76
CA HIS A 350 -0.52 19.89 -0.58
C HIS A 350 -0.80 21.31 -0.12
N GLY A 351 -0.30 21.69 1.06
CA GLY A 351 -0.56 22.99 1.67
C GLY A 351 -1.57 22.95 2.83
N GLY A 352 -1.82 24.11 3.42
CA GLY A 352 -2.59 24.26 4.66
C GLY A 352 -4.09 24.41 4.46
N ASN A 353 -4.84 24.37 5.56
CA ASN A 353 -6.30 24.50 5.56
C ASN A 353 -6.82 25.95 5.50
N SER A 354 -5.93 26.93 5.40
CA SER A 354 -6.25 28.36 5.32
C SER A 354 -6.80 28.74 3.93
N GLY A 355 -7.36 29.96 3.82
CA GLY A 355 -7.98 30.46 2.60
C GLY A 355 -9.37 29.88 2.33
N THR A 356 -10.01 30.35 1.26
CA THR A 356 -11.31 29.83 0.79
C THR A 356 -11.08 28.64 -0.13
N SER A 357 -11.79 27.54 0.12
CA SER A 357 -11.77 26.35 -0.74
C SER A 357 -12.69 26.52 -1.95
N GLN A 358 -12.18 26.22 -3.13
CA GLN A 358 -12.92 26.19 -4.39
C GLN A 358 -12.66 24.87 -5.10
N VAL A 359 -13.73 24.24 -5.56
CA VAL A 359 -13.67 22.97 -6.31
C VAL A 359 -13.96 23.26 -7.78
N ALA A 360 -13.05 22.86 -8.67
CA ALA A 360 -13.24 22.86 -10.10
C ALA A 360 -13.46 21.43 -10.59
N ASN A 361 -14.60 21.17 -11.21
CA ASN A 361 -14.85 19.92 -11.93
C ASN A 361 -14.34 20.07 -13.36
N ILE A 362 -13.44 19.18 -13.76
CA ILE A 362 -12.79 19.16 -15.07
C ILE A 362 -13.46 18.05 -15.89
N PRO A 363 -14.13 18.37 -17.01
CA PRO A 363 -14.71 17.36 -17.86
C PRO A 363 -13.63 16.40 -18.38
N TYR A 364 -13.91 15.10 -18.37
CA TYR A 364 -12.95 14.07 -18.84
C TYR A 364 -12.52 14.29 -20.31
N ASN A 365 -13.42 14.84 -21.14
CA ASN A 365 -13.16 15.17 -22.55
C ASN A 365 -12.52 16.55 -22.78
N ASP A 366 -12.31 17.32 -21.71
CA ASP A 366 -11.66 18.63 -21.74
C ASP A 366 -10.52 18.69 -20.70
N PRO A 367 -9.49 17.84 -20.84
CA PRO A 367 -8.42 17.77 -19.86
C PRO A 367 -7.64 19.08 -19.78
N ILE A 368 -7.03 19.37 -18.64
CA ILE A 368 -6.17 20.54 -18.45
C ILE A 368 -4.94 20.37 -19.34
N VAL A 369 -4.63 21.37 -20.17
CA VAL A 369 -3.46 21.36 -21.07
C VAL A 369 -2.44 22.43 -20.74
N SER A 370 -2.77 23.39 -19.87
CA SER A 370 -1.79 24.35 -19.38
C SER A 370 -2.15 24.91 -18.01
N VAL A 371 -1.12 25.32 -17.28
CA VAL A 371 -1.22 26.10 -16.05
C VAL A 371 -0.47 27.41 -16.20
N SER A 372 -0.99 28.48 -15.63
CA SER A 372 -0.35 29.80 -15.63
C SER A 372 -0.67 30.56 -14.35
N GLY A 373 0.02 31.65 -14.11
CA GLY A 373 -0.24 32.49 -12.95
C GLY A 373 0.97 33.32 -12.57
N TYR A 374 1.13 33.57 -11.27
CA TYR A 374 2.20 34.40 -10.73
C TYR A 374 2.86 33.74 -9.52
N THR A 375 4.18 33.84 -9.46
CA THR A 375 4.98 33.61 -8.24
C THR A 375 5.52 34.94 -7.75
N GLY A 376 5.91 35.05 -6.49
CA GLY A 376 6.55 36.26 -5.99
C GLY A 376 6.62 36.31 -4.47
N THR A 377 6.83 37.52 -3.96
CA THR A 377 7.00 37.76 -2.53
C THR A 377 5.69 38.21 -1.88
N TRP A 378 5.19 37.47 -0.88
CA TRP A 378 4.06 37.86 -0.03
C TRP A 378 4.51 37.90 1.44
N PHE A 379 4.47 39.09 2.05
CA PHE A 379 5.01 39.36 3.40
C PHE A 379 6.41 38.76 3.67
N GLY A 380 7.30 38.81 2.67
CA GLY A 380 8.67 38.29 2.75
C GLY A 380 8.86 36.83 2.34
N TRP A 381 7.78 36.08 2.13
CA TRP A 381 7.82 34.68 1.71
C TRP A 381 7.71 34.54 0.19
N GLN A 382 8.53 33.66 -0.40
CA GLN A 382 8.41 33.28 -1.81
C GLN A 382 7.31 32.23 -1.96
N CYS A 383 6.31 32.51 -2.79
CA CYS A 383 5.18 31.60 -2.98
C CYS A 383 4.51 31.76 -4.35
N VAL A 384 3.59 30.84 -4.64
CA VAL A 384 2.65 30.95 -5.74
C VAL A 384 1.54 31.92 -5.32
N LEU A 385 1.52 33.10 -5.95
CA LEU A 385 0.55 34.15 -5.67
C LEU A 385 -0.79 33.89 -6.35
N GLN A 386 -0.75 33.31 -7.55
CA GLN A 386 -1.94 33.04 -8.34
C GLN A 386 -1.77 31.82 -9.24
N LEU A 387 -2.87 31.09 -9.47
CA LEU A 387 -2.94 29.93 -10.38
C LEU A 387 -4.19 29.99 -11.25
N THR A 388 -4.03 29.72 -12.54
CA THR A 388 -5.11 29.51 -13.51
C THR A 388 -4.84 28.22 -14.26
N LEU A 389 -5.85 27.35 -14.35
CA LEU A 389 -5.82 26.12 -15.13
C LEU A 389 -6.59 26.35 -16.44
N THR A 390 -6.11 25.79 -17.56
CA THR A 390 -6.78 25.92 -18.85
C THR A 390 -7.00 24.54 -19.46
N GLY A 391 -8.25 24.22 -19.75
CA GLY A 391 -8.69 23.02 -20.47
C GLY A 391 -8.32 23.07 -21.95
N LYS A 392 -8.32 21.92 -22.61
CA LYS A 392 -8.07 21.76 -24.05
C LYS A 392 -8.96 22.64 -24.93
N SER A 393 -10.19 22.91 -24.50
CA SER A 393 -11.17 23.78 -25.17
C SER A 393 -10.89 25.27 -25.02
N GLY A 394 -9.94 25.65 -24.14
CA GLY A 394 -9.70 27.02 -23.72
C GLY A 394 -10.48 27.44 -22.46
N THR A 395 -11.32 26.56 -21.90
CA THR A 395 -12.02 26.82 -20.63
C THR A 395 -11.02 27.08 -19.50
N THR A 396 -11.22 28.17 -18.75
CA THR A 396 -10.34 28.56 -17.66
C THR A 396 -10.95 28.30 -16.29
N TYR A 397 -10.15 27.79 -15.36
CA TYR A 397 -10.51 27.61 -13.96
C TYR A 397 -9.57 28.47 -13.10
N GLY A 398 -10.14 29.34 -12.27
CA GLY A 398 -9.42 30.41 -11.59
C GLY A 398 -9.68 31.80 -12.22
N PRO A 399 -8.82 32.80 -11.96
CA PRO A 399 -7.60 32.71 -11.16
C PRO A 399 -7.89 32.43 -9.68
N TYR A 400 -7.08 31.57 -9.07
CA TYR A 400 -7.03 31.31 -7.64
C TYR A 400 -5.91 32.13 -7.03
N GLY A 401 -6.19 32.89 -5.98
CA GLY A 401 -5.25 33.85 -5.38
C GLY A 401 -5.44 35.28 -5.92
N SER A 402 -5.69 36.23 -5.02
CA SER A 402 -5.93 37.63 -5.34
C SER A 402 -4.65 38.42 -5.62
N MET A 403 -3.50 37.88 -5.23
CA MET A 403 -2.19 38.54 -5.21
C MET A 403 -2.12 39.79 -4.31
N ALA A 404 -3.11 40.00 -3.44
CA ALA A 404 -3.10 41.11 -2.52
C ALA A 404 -1.86 41.05 -1.61
N HIS A 405 -1.32 42.22 -1.27
CA HIS A 405 -0.12 42.35 -0.43
C HIS A 405 1.17 41.73 -0.98
N ALA A 406 1.18 41.29 -2.25
CA ALA A 406 2.41 40.88 -2.91
C ALA A 406 3.32 42.09 -3.17
N SER A 407 4.58 42.01 -2.75
CA SER A 407 5.59 43.05 -2.98
C SER A 407 6.39 42.84 -4.27
N SER A 408 6.30 41.64 -4.86
CA SER A 408 6.82 41.34 -6.18
C SER A 408 5.94 40.28 -6.84
N SER A 409 5.92 40.27 -8.18
CA SER A 409 5.28 39.20 -8.94
C SER A 409 6.05 38.89 -10.22
N LYS A 410 6.06 37.62 -10.60
CA LYS A 410 6.64 37.09 -11.82
C LYS A 410 5.68 36.09 -12.44
N ALA A 411 5.24 36.37 -13.66
CA ALA A 411 4.37 35.48 -14.40
C ALA A 411 5.05 34.14 -14.69
N PHE A 412 4.28 33.05 -14.69
CA PHE A 412 4.69 31.75 -15.19
C PHE A 412 3.62 31.14 -16.09
N SER A 413 4.02 30.26 -16.99
CA SER A 413 3.13 29.43 -17.78
C SER A 413 3.84 28.12 -18.12
N GLN A 414 3.11 27.01 -18.04
CA GLN A 414 3.56 25.67 -18.39
C GLN A 414 2.45 25.04 -19.24
N ALA A 415 2.80 24.57 -20.44
CA ALA A 415 1.88 23.94 -21.37
C ALA A 415 2.30 22.50 -21.62
N ALA A 416 1.32 21.60 -21.65
CA ALA A 416 1.53 20.21 -21.97
C ALA A 416 2.05 20.07 -23.41
N PRO A 417 3.00 19.15 -23.66
CA PRO A 417 3.38 18.76 -25.01
C PRO A 417 2.16 18.32 -25.83
N SER A 418 2.30 18.34 -27.16
CA SER A 418 1.23 17.90 -28.05
C SER A 418 0.82 16.46 -27.74
N GLY A 419 -0.48 16.25 -27.52
CA GLY A 419 -1.05 14.94 -27.18
C GLY A 419 -1.09 14.61 -25.69
N GLN A 420 -0.50 15.45 -24.83
CA GLN A 420 -0.47 15.25 -23.37
C GLN A 420 -1.44 16.18 -22.64
N SER A 421 -1.69 15.88 -21.37
CA SER A 421 -2.44 16.73 -20.45
C SER A 421 -1.66 16.93 -19.14
N VAL A 422 -2.12 17.85 -18.29
CA VAL A 422 -1.70 17.93 -16.90
C VAL A 422 -2.37 16.80 -16.13
N VAL A 423 -1.58 15.87 -15.62
CA VAL A 423 -2.07 14.70 -14.88
C VAL A 423 -1.77 14.78 -13.39
N ALA A 424 -0.78 15.56 -12.97
CA ALA A 424 -0.44 15.69 -11.55
C ALA A 424 0.28 17.02 -11.27
N PHE A 425 0.62 17.24 -10.01
CA PHE A 425 1.42 18.38 -9.57
C PHE A 425 2.63 17.93 -8.74
N LYS A 426 3.67 18.75 -8.79
CA LYS A 426 4.82 18.65 -7.89
C LYS A 426 5.33 20.03 -7.50
N GLY A 427 5.98 20.15 -6.36
CA GLY A 427 6.45 21.43 -5.89
C GLY A 427 6.87 21.40 -4.44
N SER A 428 6.63 22.52 -3.78
CA SER A 428 6.95 22.67 -2.36
C SER A 428 5.99 23.61 -1.64
N THR A 429 5.97 23.50 -0.32
CA THR A 429 5.24 24.36 0.59
C THR A 429 6.19 25.21 1.45
N VAL A 430 5.65 26.23 2.09
CA VAL A 430 6.33 27.00 3.12
C VAL A 430 5.35 27.30 4.26
N THR A 431 5.81 27.14 5.50
CA THR A 431 5.01 27.47 6.69
C THR A 431 5.11 28.96 6.98
N VAL A 432 3.96 29.62 7.11
CA VAL A 432 3.83 31.05 7.37
C VAL A 432 2.98 31.30 8.61
N PRO A 433 3.25 32.36 9.38
CA PRO A 433 2.42 32.75 10.51
C PRO A 433 1.09 33.36 10.04
N LEU A 434 0.03 33.10 10.80
CA LEU A 434 -1.27 33.74 10.69
C LEU A 434 -1.42 34.85 11.74
N ALA A 435 -2.37 35.77 11.52
CA ALA A 435 -2.57 36.94 12.38
C ALA A 435 -2.97 36.60 13.82
N ASP A 436 -3.58 35.43 14.04
CA ASP A 436 -3.94 34.90 15.36
C ASP A 436 -2.77 34.20 16.07
N GLY A 437 -1.57 34.21 15.47
CA GLY A 437 -0.37 33.56 16.00
C GLY A 437 -0.25 32.07 15.65
N SER A 438 -1.26 31.48 14.99
CA SER A 438 -1.16 30.13 14.45
C SER A 438 -0.30 30.10 13.18
N GLN A 439 -0.09 28.92 12.61
CA GLN A 439 0.70 28.73 11.38
C GLN A 439 -0.09 27.96 10.34
N THR A 440 0.24 28.18 9.07
CA THR A 440 -0.32 27.44 7.95
C THR A 440 0.74 27.20 6.88
N ALA A 441 0.62 26.12 6.14
CA ALA A 441 1.43 25.91 4.93
C ALA A 441 0.76 26.61 3.74
N ILE A 442 1.56 27.23 2.89
CA ILE A 442 1.14 27.75 1.57
C ILE A 442 2.02 27.15 0.48
N ILE A 443 1.58 27.23 -0.78
CA ILE A 443 2.36 26.69 -1.90
C ILE A 443 3.53 27.62 -2.21
N ALA A 444 4.75 27.14 -1.97
CA ALA A 444 5.98 27.85 -2.26
C ALA A 444 6.36 27.76 -3.74
N SER A 445 6.19 26.57 -4.33
CA SER A 445 6.41 26.31 -5.77
C SER A 445 5.43 25.27 -6.30
N LEU A 446 5.10 25.35 -7.59
CA LEU A 446 4.17 24.44 -8.24
C LEU A 446 4.58 24.22 -9.71
N ASN A 447 4.67 22.96 -10.10
CA ASN A 447 4.94 22.52 -11.47
C ASN A 447 3.89 21.49 -11.88
N ALA A 448 3.44 21.62 -13.12
CA ALA A 448 2.56 20.62 -13.74
C ALA A 448 3.38 19.39 -14.13
N VAL A 449 2.76 18.21 -13.98
CA VAL A 449 3.26 16.95 -14.49
C VAL A 449 2.44 16.60 -15.73
N PHE A 450 3.11 16.25 -16.82
CA PHE A 450 2.48 15.95 -18.10
C PHE A 450 2.63 14.47 -18.46
N ALA A 451 1.58 13.89 -19.03
CA ALA A 451 1.59 12.54 -19.57
C ALA A 451 0.66 12.42 -20.78
#